data_AF-D4J6R2-F1
#
_entry.id   AF-D4J6R2-F1
#
_cell.length_a   1.000
_cell.length_b   1.000
_cell.length_c   1.000
_cell.angle_alpha   90.00
_cell.angle_beta   90.00
_cell.angle_gamma   90.00
#
_symmetry.space_group_name_H-M   'P 1'
#
loop_
_entity.id
_entity.type
_entity.pdbx_description
1 polymer ?
#
loop_
_entity_poly.entity_id
_entity_poly.type
_entity_poly.pdbx_seq_one_letter_code
_entity_poly.pdbx_strand_id
1 'polypeptide(L)'
;MQFFWFGAILLCAALLPVFLAENWCRRHKVKKIFPVPRGMGWLQRTAVWLLCHLPDTISCSRWLTGCSEDIVGKLYPGMKKEKFIRQHVIRKMMVGYGGMLAILAFMMIYGLLNQTPELSGNTLQRDDAGGKSRDVQVSAEIEGVTEEKSLTITVEPRKYSRSEREALMRDVKAYIDACLQGDNSDLQHVNRPLFFPSDFPGENVTIEWQPEDYNLIRQDGSLGELSAYQLPIKTKVTAVIIYDQEKEFYSKEICLTAPEKSDEEVLDEQIREAVQAADQGSSEKLTLHLPDSVGGRAVEWKYQKQSQAGTILFIVFLFLAGCIWYQDNNLKKRLEERNEQLLYAYPGFVHRMILMLGAGMTVRRSWNRLLDDNERLDSGHLEEDWLYREMKYTRIQMESGVPEIQAYLEFGQRMELQQYKKFSQLLIQYIKRGSKGMQALMQQEAAEAEKQRRDLAKQLGETAGTKLLMPMMLLLIIVLLIVMVPAFLSM
;
A
#
# COMPACT_ATOMS: atom_id res chain seq x y z
N MET A 1 -26.43 -5.61 -0.30
CA MET A 1 -25.94 -6.81 0.41
C MET A 1 -24.72 -7.48 -0.19
N GLN A 2 -24.46 -7.44 -1.51
CA GLN A 2 -23.39 -8.24 -2.14
C GLN A 2 -21.97 -8.03 -1.57
N PHE A 3 -21.55 -6.80 -1.25
CA PHE A 3 -20.19 -6.54 -0.72
C PHE A 3 -19.94 -7.11 0.68
N PHE A 4 -20.97 -7.19 1.54
CA PHE A 4 -20.84 -7.75 2.89
C PHE A 4 -20.72 -9.27 2.83
N TRP A 5 -21.53 -9.93 2.00
CA TRP A 5 -21.39 -11.36 1.72
C TRP A 5 -20.04 -11.65 1.07
N PHE A 6 -19.57 -10.85 0.11
CA PHE A 6 -18.23 -11.00 -0.47
C PHE A 6 -17.11 -10.86 0.56
N GLY A 7 -17.16 -9.86 1.44
CA GLY A 7 -16.16 -9.65 2.49
C GLY A 7 -16.15 -10.77 3.54
N ALA A 8 -17.33 -11.23 3.96
CA ALA A 8 -17.48 -12.36 4.88
C ALA A 8 -17.03 -13.68 4.24
N ILE A 9 -17.37 -13.91 2.97
CA ILE A 9 -16.90 -15.07 2.19
C ILE A 9 -15.37 -15.03 2.03
N LEU A 10 -14.78 -13.88 1.74
CA LEU A 10 -13.33 -13.69 1.65
C LEU A 10 -12.63 -13.93 2.99
N LEU A 11 -13.20 -13.48 4.10
CA LEU A 11 -12.64 -13.69 5.43
C LEU A 11 -12.76 -15.16 5.86
N CYS A 12 -13.90 -15.80 5.59
CA CYS A 12 -14.07 -17.24 5.78
C CYS A 12 -13.10 -18.05 4.91
N ALA A 13 -12.92 -17.66 3.64
CA ALA A 13 -11.95 -18.27 2.73
C ALA A 13 -10.50 -18.03 3.22
N ALA A 14 -10.20 -16.87 3.78
CA ALA A 14 -8.89 -16.55 4.33
C ALA A 14 -8.62 -17.27 5.67
N LEU A 15 -9.63 -17.57 6.48
CA LEU A 15 -9.51 -18.33 7.72
C LEU A 15 -9.55 -19.85 7.53
N LEU A 16 -10.08 -20.33 6.41
CA LEU A 16 -10.12 -21.75 6.03
C LEU A 16 -8.73 -22.42 6.11
N PRO A 17 -7.64 -21.82 5.59
CA PRO A 17 -6.27 -22.30 5.79
C PRO A 17 -5.87 -22.44 7.26
N VAL A 18 -6.39 -21.62 8.18
CA VAL A 18 -6.10 -21.72 9.63
C VAL A 18 -6.61 -23.03 10.20
N PHE A 19 -7.88 -23.32 9.96
CA PHE A 19 -8.54 -24.53 10.46
C PHE A 19 -7.97 -25.79 9.79
N LEU A 20 -7.74 -25.75 8.48
CA LEU A 20 -7.12 -26.85 7.73
C LEU A 20 -5.69 -27.13 8.20
N ALA A 21 -4.89 -26.08 8.39
CA ALA A 21 -3.52 -26.21 8.89
C ALA A 21 -3.47 -26.77 10.30
N GLU A 22 -4.35 -26.33 11.19
CA GLU A 22 -4.38 -26.81 12.56
C GLU A 22 -4.72 -28.30 12.61
N ASN A 23 -5.74 -28.75 11.86
CA ASN A 23 -6.11 -30.15 11.78
C ASN A 23 -5.01 -31.01 11.13
N TRP A 24 -4.41 -30.52 10.04
CA TRP A 24 -3.35 -31.22 9.34
C TRP A 24 -2.07 -31.37 10.19
N CYS A 25 -1.64 -30.29 10.87
CA CYS A 25 -0.46 -30.33 11.75
C CYS A 25 -0.66 -31.23 12.96
N ARG A 26 -1.88 -31.32 13.51
CA ARG A 26 -2.20 -32.29 14.59
C ARG A 26 -2.07 -33.73 14.10
N ARG A 27 -2.63 -34.05 12.92
CA ARG A 27 -2.52 -35.40 12.32
C ARG A 27 -1.08 -35.82 12.05
N HIS A 28 -0.23 -34.91 11.59
CA HIS A 28 1.16 -35.20 11.23
C HIS A 28 2.18 -34.95 12.36
N LYS A 29 1.72 -34.67 13.60
CA LYS A 29 2.57 -34.38 14.77
C LYS A 29 3.69 -33.37 14.50
N VAL A 30 3.40 -32.32 13.73
CA VAL A 30 4.40 -31.29 13.36
C VAL A 30 4.81 -30.49 14.59
N LYS A 31 6.07 -30.62 15.02
CA LYS A 31 6.65 -29.85 16.13
C LYS A 31 6.96 -28.41 15.69
N LYS A 32 7.02 -27.47 16.66
CA LYS A 32 7.49 -26.10 16.42
C LYS A 32 8.88 -26.13 15.79
N ILE A 33 9.06 -25.41 14.68
CA ILE A 33 10.30 -25.44 13.89
C ILE A 33 11.34 -24.47 14.47
N PHE A 34 10.88 -23.38 15.09
CA PHE A 34 11.67 -22.37 15.80
C PHE A 34 10.80 -21.70 16.87
N PRO A 35 11.38 -21.06 17.91
CA PRO A 35 10.61 -20.36 18.94
C PRO A 35 9.87 -19.15 18.36
N VAL A 36 8.57 -19.05 18.69
CA VAL A 36 7.65 -17.98 18.26
C VAL A 36 6.98 -17.40 19.51
N PRO A 37 6.67 -16.09 19.58
CA PRO A 37 5.97 -15.47 20.70
C PRO A 37 4.69 -16.21 21.10
N ARG A 38 4.34 -16.16 22.40
CA ARG A 38 3.12 -16.80 22.93
C ARG A 38 1.89 -16.28 22.18
N GLY A 39 1.02 -17.19 21.73
CA GLY A 39 -0.19 -16.87 20.95
C GLY A 39 -0.04 -16.95 19.42
N MET A 40 1.15 -16.81 18.85
CA MET A 40 1.36 -16.83 17.38
C MET A 40 1.68 -18.21 16.79
N GLY A 41 1.52 -19.28 17.57
CA GLY A 41 1.84 -20.65 17.13
C GLY A 41 0.90 -21.21 16.05
N TRP A 42 -0.26 -20.60 15.81
CA TRP A 42 -1.18 -20.96 14.74
C TRP A 42 -0.72 -20.39 13.38
N LEU A 43 -0.10 -19.21 13.37
CA LEU A 43 0.54 -18.62 12.17
C LEU A 43 1.68 -19.49 11.64
N GLN A 44 2.49 -20.07 12.54
CA GLN A 44 3.55 -20.98 12.12
C GLN A 44 2.99 -22.26 11.49
N ARG A 45 1.87 -22.78 11.99
CA ARG A 45 1.21 -23.97 11.46
C ARG A 45 0.56 -23.69 10.10
N THR A 46 -0.07 -22.53 9.93
CA THR A 46 -0.64 -22.11 8.64
C THR A 46 0.41 -21.90 7.57
N ALA A 47 1.50 -21.20 7.90
CA ALA A 47 2.61 -21.03 6.97
C ALA A 47 3.25 -22.37 6.56
N VAL A 48 3.38 -23.33 7.49
CA VAL A 48 3.85 -24.70 7.17
C VAL A 48 2.88 -25.43 6.25
N TRP A 49 1.58 -25.35 6.54
CA TRP A 49 0.55 -26.02 5.75
C TRP A 49 0.45 -25.44 4.33
N LEU A 50 0.45 -24.11 4.21
CA LEU A 50 0.50 -23.39 2.95
C LEU A 50 1.73 -23.82 2.14
N LEU A 51 2.91 -23.82 2.75
CA LEU A 51 4.14 -24.24 2.06
C LEU A 51 4.04 -25.68 1.50
N CYS A 52 3.35 -26.59 2.19
CA CYS A 52 3.18 -27.98 1.73
C CYS A 52 2.09 -28.15 0.65
N HIS A 53 1.19 -27.19 0.49
CA HIS A 53 0.11 -27.21 -0.51
C HIS A 53 0.32 -26.21 -1.65
N LEU A 54 1.40 -25.42 -1.61
CA LEU A 54 1.80 -24.57 -2.72
C LEU A 54 2.38 -25.43 -3.85
N PRO A 55 2.06 -25.12 -5.14
CA PRO A 55 2.64 -25.81 -6.27
C PRO A 55 4.17 -25.62 -6.32
N ASP A 56 4.87 -26.65 -6.78
CA ASP A 56 6.35 -26.72 -6.78
C ASP A 56 7.03 -25.57 -7.54
N THR A 57 6.33 -25.00 -8.53
CA THR A 57 6.79 -23.82 -9.29
C THR A 57 6.95 -22.57 -8.42
N ILE A 58 6.10 -22.41 -7.40
CA ILE A 58 6.10 -21.23 -6.51
C ILE A 58 6.90 -21.50 -5.25
N SER A 59 6.85 -22.71 -4.70
CA SER A 59 7.61 -23.10 -3.50
C SER A 59 9.13 -23.03 -3.72
N CYS A 60 9.59 -23.34 -4.93
CA CYS A 60 10.99 -23.23 -5.37
C CYS A 60 11.32 -21.89 -6.05
N SER A 61 10.39 -20.93 -6.10
CA SER A 61 10.63 -19.65 -6.78
C SER A 61 11.69 -18.81 -6.04
N ARG A 62 12.56 -18.17 -6.81
CA ARG A 62 13.64 -17.29 -6.32
C ARG A 62 13.12 -16.09 -5.51
N TRP A 63 11.85 -15.72 -5.68
CA TRP A 63 11.17 -14.71 -4.88
C TRP A 63 10.87 -15.19 -3.45
N LEU A 64 10.42 -16.45 -3.29
CA LEU A 64 10.08 -17.04 -2.00
C LEU A 64 11.34 -17.48 -1.24
N THR A 65 12.27 -18.14 -1.92
CA THR A 65 13.54 -18.61 -1.36
C THR A 65 14.58 -17.48 -1.21
N GLY A 66 14.46 -16.39 -1.98
CA GLY A 66 15.40 -15.26 -1.93
C GLY A 66 16.85 -15.65 -2.27
N CYS A 67 17.82 -14.81 -1.92
CA CYS A 67 19.25 -15.18 -1.95
C CYS A 67 19.63 -16.24 -0.89
N SER A 68 18.66 -16.86 -0.20
CA SER A 68 18.97 -17.72 0.94
C SER A 68 19.69 -19.01 0.52
N GLU A 69 19.41 -19.61 -0.62
CA GLU A 69 20.03 -20.89 -1.02
C GLU A 69 21.57 -20.86 -1.01
N ASP A 70 22.15 -19.84 -1.64
CA ASP A 70 23.60 -19.66 -1.67
C ASP A 70 24.13 -19.25 -0.29
N ILE A 71 23.46 -18.32 0.37
CA ILE A 71 23.94 -17.70 1.62
C ILE A 71 23.88 -18.68 2.81
N VAL A 72 22.93 -19.61 2.81
CA VAL A 72 22.60 -20.49 3.94
C VAL A 72 23.64 -21.58 4.17
N GLY A 73 24.19 -22.15 3.10
CA GLY A 73 25.29 -23.11 3.21
C GLY A 73 26.53 -22.50 3.90
N LYS A 74 26.68 -21.17 3.85
CA LYS A 74 27.85 -20.43 4.34
C LYS A 74 27.75 -20.03 5.81
N LEU A 75 26.52 -19.80 6.29
CA LEU A 75 26.23 -19.35 7.66
C LEU A 75 25.95 -20.49 8.65
N TYR A 76 25.68 -21.72 8.20
CA TYR A 76 25.34 -22.82 9.11
C TYR A 76 25.91 -24.16 8.62
N PRO A 77 27.22 -24.41 8.83
CA PRO A 77 27.81 -25.72 8.55
C PRO A 77 27.08 -26.85 9.29
N GLY A 78 26.72 -27.89 8.55
CA GLY A 78 26.08 -29.10 9.10
C GLY A 78 24.57 -29.07 9.22
N MET A 79 23.91 -27.93 9.03
CA MET A 79 22.46 -27.92 8.80
C MET A 79 22.18 -28.25 7.34
N LYS A 80 21.27 -29.22 7.09
CA LYS A 80 20.77 -29.47 5.73
C LYS A 80 20.20 -28.16 5.17
N LYS A 81 20.72 -27.69 4.03
CA LYS A 81 20.30 -26.44 3.35
C LYS A 81 18.78 -26.34 3.28
N GLU A 82 18.13 -27.45 2.91
CA GLU A 82 16.67 -27.61 2.85
C GLU A 82 15.94 -27.20 4.15
N LYS A 83 16.47 -27.56 5.32
CA LYS A 83 15.82 -27.30 6.61
C LYS A 83 15.79 -25.81 6.94
N PHE A 84 16.86 -25.08 6.61
CA PHE A 84 16.93 -23.65 6.86
C PHE A 84 16.16 -22.85 5.82
N ILE A 85 16.25 -23.21 4.53
CA ILE A 85 15.44 -22.58 3.47
C ILE A 85 13.96 -22.69 3.87
N ARG A 86 13.54 -23.87 4.31
CA ARG A 86 12.19 -24.10 4.83
C ARG A 86 11.86 -23.18 6.01
N GLN A 87 12.76 -23.00 6.98
CA GLN A 87 12.54 -22.07 8.10
C GLN A 87 12.38 -20.61 7.66
N HIS A 88 13.21 -20.15 6.72
CA HIS A 88 13.20 -18.79 6.23
C HIS A 88 11.93 -18.49 5.41
N VAL A 89 11.57 -19.39 4.50
CA VAL A 89 10.34 -19.33 3.70
C VAL A 89 9.10 -19.31 4.59
N ILE A 90 9.07 -20.17 5.62
CA ILE A 90 7.97 -20.17 6.61
C ILE A 90 7.86 -18.82 7.32
N ARG A 91 8.99 -18.16 7.64
CA ARG A 91 9.00 -16.84 8.27
C ARG A 91 8.42 -15.75 7.36
N LYS A 92 8.78 -15.75 6.06
CA LYS A 92 8.21 -14.84 5.06
C LYS A 92 6.69 -15.08 4.87
N MET A 93 6.29 -16.35 4.74
CA MET A 93 4.88 -16.74 4.60
C MET A 93 4.04 -16.33 5.82
N MET A 94 4.58 -16.44 7.03
CA MET A 94 3.88 -15.96 8.24
C MET A 94 3.63 -14.45 8.22
N VAL A 95 4.62 -13.64 7.80
CA VAL A 95 4.47 -12.18 7.74
C VAL A 95 3.47 -11.78 6.66
N GLY A 96 3.56 -12.39 5.47
CA GLY A 96 2.64 -12.12 4.37
C GLY A 96 1.19 -12.49 4.70
N TYR A 97 0.98 -13.70 5.23
CA TYR A 97 -0.36 -14.17 5.58
C TYR A 97 -0.97 -13.39 6.76
N GLY A 98 -0.17 -13.02 7.77
CA GLY A 98 -0.62 -12.13 8.85
C GLY A 98 -1.02 -10.75 8.35
N GLY A 99 -0.27 -10.18 7.40
CA GLY A 99 -0.62 -8.92 6.73
C GLY A 99 -1.91 -8.99 5.94
N MET A 100 -2.11 -10.07 5.18
CA MET A 100 -3.34 -10.31 4.40
C MET A 100 -4.60 -10.33 5.29
N LEU A 101 -4.54 -11.03 6.43
CA LEU A 101 -5.66 -11.08 7.38
C LEU A 101 -5.99 -9.70 7.97
N ALA A 102 -4.97 -8.88 8.25
CA ALA A 102 -5.18 -7.53 8.78
C ALA A 102 -5.87 -6.61 7.76
N ILE A 103 -5.48 -6.71 6.48
CA ILE A 103 -6.10 -5.94 5.38
C ILE A 103 -7.56 -6.35 5.17
N LEU A 104 -7.85 -7.66 5.18
CA LEU A 104 -9.22 -8.16 5.03
C LEU A 104 -10.11 -7.76 6.20
N ALA A 105 -9.60 -7.80 7.43
CA ALA A 105 -10.34 -7.31 8.61
C ALA A 105 -10.66 -5.82 8.49
N PHE A 106 -9.72 -5.00 8.00
CA PHE A 106 -9.92 -3.57 7.79
C PHE A 106 -10.96 -3.27 6.70
N MET A 107 -10.90 -3.96 5.55
CA MET A 107 -11.92 -3.84 4.49
C MET A 107 -13.33 -4.21 4.99
N MET A 108 -13.44 -5.28 5.80
CA MET A 108 -14.73 -5.73 6.33
C MET A 108 -15.34 -4.69 7.28
N ILE A 109 -14.54 -4.10 8.16
CA ILE A 109 -14.98 -3.04 9.08
C ILE A 109 -15.41 -1.80 8.27
N TYR A 110 -14.66 -1.43 7.24
CA TYR A 110 -14.99 -0.30 6.38
C TYR A 110 -16.30 -0.50 5.60
N GLY A 111 -16.53 -1.71 5.08
CA GLY A 111 -17.77 -2.06 4.37
C GLY A 111 -19.00 -2.16 5.28
N LEU A 112 -18.82 -2.50 6.56
CA LEU A 112 -19.88 -2.49 7.57
C LEU A 112 -20.37 -1.08 7.92
N LEU A 113 -19.50 -0.09 7.81
CA LEU A 113 -19.82 1.32 8.14
C LEU A 113 -20.58 2.05 7.03
N ASN A 114 -20.57 1.55 5.78
CA ASN A 114 -21.09 2.26 4.60
C ASN A 114 -22.10 1.40 3.81
N GLN A 115 -23.24 1.03 4.42
CA GLN A 115 -24.31 0.30 3.71
C GLN A 115 -25.39 1.25 3.16
N THR A 116 -25.73 1.09 1.88
CA THR A 116 -26.92 1.67 1.24
C THR A 116 -28.03 0.62 1.10
N PRO A 117 -29.31 1.04 1.10
CA PRO A 117 -30.45 0.11 1.08
C PRO A 117 -30.73 -0.49 -0.32
N GLU A 118 -31.30 -1.70 -0.33
CA GLU A 118 -31.65 -2.50 -1.53
C GLU A 118 -33.10 -2.30 -1.98
N LEU A 119 -33.35 -2.47 -3.30
CA LEU A 119 -34.68 -2.46 -3.94
C LEU A 119 -35.47 -3.76 -3.69
N SER A 120 -36.80 -3.64 -3.65
CA SER A 120 -37.74 -4.76 -3.49
C SER A 120 -38.55 -5.06 -4.76
N GLY A 121 -38.60 -6.34 -5.16
CA GLY A 121 -39.68 -6.95 -5.97
C GLY A 121 -39.70 -6.73 -7.50
N ASN A 122 -40.06 -7.77 -8.26
CA ASN A 122 -40.14 -7.85 -9.74
C ASN A 122 -41.17 -6.89 -10.40
N THR A 123 -41.08 -5.57 -10.21
CA THR A 123 -41.98 -4.61 -10.87
C THR A 123 -41.21 -3.49 -11.55
N LEU A 124 -41.38 -3.34 -12.87
CA LEU A 124 -40.84 -2.23 -13.65
C LEU A 124 -42.00 -1.29 -14.05
N GLN A 125 -42.02 -0.06 -13.54
CA GLN A 125 -43.03 0.95 -13.92
C GLN A 125 -42.74 1.54 -15.32
N ARG A 126 -43.81 1.86 -16.07
CA ARG A 126 -43.75 2.57 -17.35
C ARG A 126 -43.93 4.08 -17.13
N ASP A 127 -43.35 4.90 -17.99
CA ASP A 127 -43.51 6.36 -17.96
C ASP A 127 -44.80 6.80 -18.68
N ASP A 128 -45.37 7.93 -18.25
CA ASP A 128 -46.56 8.54 -18.86
C ASP A 128 -46.23 9.20 -20.22
N ALA A 129 -47.21 9.82 -20.89
CA ALA A 129 -47.11 10.33 -22.26
C ALA A 129 -45.92 11.27 -22.59
N GLY A 130 -45.25 11.87 -21.60
CA GLY A 130 -43.99 12.62 -21.75
C GLY A 130 -42.69 11.82 -21.55
N GLY A 131 -42.75 10.50 -21.38
CA GLY A 131 -41.58 9.65 -21.15
C GLY A 131 -40.61 9.58 -22.33
N LYS A 132 -39.38 9.11 -22.08
CA LYS A 132 -38.39 8.79 -23.13
C LYS A 132 -38.23 7.28 -23.21
N SER A 133 -38.02 6.74 -24.42
CA SER A 133 -37.76 5.31 -24.59
C SER A 133 -36.51 4.91 -23.81
N ARG A 134 -36.63 3.89 -22.95
CA ARG A 134 -35.51 3.37 -22.15
C ARG A 134 -35.32 1.88 -22.34
N ASP A 135 -34.05 1.47 -22.44
CA ASP A 135 -33.59 0.10 -22.57
C ASP A 135 -33.21 -0.44 -21.18
N VAL A 136 -33.90 -1.48 -20.71
CA VAL A 136 -33.62 -2.11 -19.40
C VAL A 136 -33.13 -3.53 -19.60
N GLN A 137 -31.93 -3.85 -19.09
CA GLN A 137 -31.39 -5.20 -19.07
C GLN A 137 -31.85 -5.96 -17.81
N VAL A 138 -32.47 -7.11 -18.00
CA VAL A 138 -32.92 -8.01 -16.93
C VAL A 138 -32.45 -9.43 -17.21
N SER A 139 -31.98 -10.12 -16.17
CA SER A 139 -31.74 -11.57 -16.19
C SER A 139 -32.94 -12.29 -15.58
N ALA A 140 -33.40 -13.34 -16.25
CA ALA A 140 -34.47 -14.20 -15.76
C ALA A 140 -33.95 -15.63 -15.62
N GLU A 141 -34.03 -16.18 -14.43
CA GLU A 141 -33.88 -17.62 -14.18
C GLU A 141 -35.25 -18.28 -14.37
N ILE A 142 -35.34 -19.18 -15.35
CA ILE A 142 -36.58 -19.89 -15.69
C ILE A 142 -36.39 -21.36 -15.30
N GLU A 143 -37.32 -21.90 -14.52
CA GLU A 143 -37.26 -23.25 -13.99
C GLU A 143 -37.15 -24.29 -15.14
N GLY A 144 -36.04 -25.03 -15.18
CA GLY A 144 -35.77 -26.07 -16.19
C GLY A 144 -34.71 -25.73 -17.26
N VAL A 145 -34.11 -24.53 -17.25
CA VAL A 145 -33.00 -24.16 -18.15
C VAL A 145 -31.81 -23.67 -17.32
N THR A 146 -30.63 -24.25 -17.52
CA THR A 146 -29.44 -24.07 -16.66
C THR A 146 -28.62 -22.80 -16.91
N GLU A 147 -28.96 -22.00 -17.92
CA GLU A 147 -28.24 -20.75 -18.26
C GLU A 147 -29.14 -19.52 -18.08
N GLU A 148 -28.65 -18.54 -17.31
CA GLU A 148 -29.28 -17.22 -17.17
C GLU A 148 -29.28 -16.48 -18.51
N LYS A 149 -30.46 -16.12 -19.02
CA LYS A 149 -30.61 -15.31 -20.22
C LYS A 149 -30.80 -13.85 -19.86
N SER A 150 -29.85 -13.00 -20.26
CA SER A 150 -29.99 -11.54 -20.19
C SER A 150 -30.78 -11.03 -21.41
N LEU A 151 -31.81 -10.22 -21.16
CA LEU A 151 -32.61 -9.59 -22.21
C LEU A 151 -32.69 -8.08 -21.98
N THR A 152 -32.59 -7.30 -23.06
CA THR A 152 -32.80 -5.84 -23.04
C THR A 152 -34.21 -5.53 -23.55
N ILE A 153 -35.04 -4.85 -22.75
CA ILE A 153 -36.42 -4.49 -23.11
C ILE A 153 -36.52 -2.96 -23.26
N THR A 154 -36.95 -2.49 -24.44
CA THR A 154 -37.22 -1.07 -24.74
C THR A 154 -38.70 -0.74 -24.49
N VAL A 155 -39.01 0.31 -23.73
CA VAL A 155 -40.39 0.72 -23.38
C VAL A 155 -40.70 2.13 -23.93
N GLU A 156 -41.72 2.30 -24.77
CA GLU A 156 -42.11 3.58 -25.40
C GLU A 156 -43.37 4.25 -24.79
N PRO A 157 -43.55 5.60 -24.90
CA PRO A 157 -44.66 6.36 -24.28
C PRO A 157 -45.92 6.54 -25.17
N ARG A 158 -47.04 7.01 -24.58
CA ARG A 158 -48.38 7.23 -25.21
C ARG A 158 -48.51 8.61 -25.90
N LYS A 159 -49.40 8.78 -26.90
CA LYS A 159 -49.71 10.07 -27.60
C LYS A 159 -51.12 10.64 -27.30
N TYR A 160 -51.29 11.97 -27.31
CA TYR A 160 -52.54 12.71 -27.00
C TYR A 160 -53.43 13.06 -28.22
N SER A 161 -54.72 13.28 -27.98
CA SER A 161 -55.73 13.72 -28.96
C SER A 161 -55.83 15.25 -29.11
N ARG A 162 -56.56 15.74 -30.14
CA ARG A 162 -56.62 17.17 -30.51
C ARG A 162 -57.27 18.08 -29.45
N SER A 163 -58.29 17.61 -28.73
CA SER A 163 -58.95 18.38 -27.66
C SER A 163 -58.15 18.41 -26.35
N GLU A 164 -57.32 17.39 -26.11
CA GLU A 164 -56.42 17.33 -24.95
C GLU A 164 -55.22 18.28 -25.14
N ARG A 165 -54.81 18.55 -26.38
CA ARG A 165 -53.74 19.49 -26.71
C ARG A 165 -54.04 20.94 -26.32
N GLU A 166 -55.27 21.40 -26.51
CA GLU A 166 -55.69 22.76 -26.12
C GLU A 166 -55.82 22.92 -24.60
N ALA A 167 -56.06 21.82 -23.88
CA ALA A 167 -55.98 21.79 -22.41
C ALA A 167 -54.50 21.86 -21.98
N LEU A 168 -53.65 21.02 -22.57
CA LEU A 168 -52.20 20.99 -22.32
C LEU A 168 -51.56 22.37 -22.52
N MET A 169 -51.88 23.07 -23.60
CA MET A 169 -51.30 24.39 -23.88
C MET A 169 -51.71 25.48 -22.87
N ARG A 170 -52.92 25.37 -22.30
CA ARG A 170 -53.36 26.23 -21.20
C ARG A 170 -52.61 25.91 -19.91
N ASP A 171 -52.42 24.62 -19.63
CA ASP A 171 -51.71 24.16 -18.44
C ASP A 171 -50.22 24.54 -18.49
N VAL A 172 -49.59 24.47 -19.67
CA VAL A 172 -48.21 24.93 -19.89
C VAL A 172 -48.07 26.44 -19.64
N LYS A 173 -49.00 27.27 -20.13
CA LYS A 173 -48.97 28.72 -19.87
C LYS A 173 -49.18 29.04 -18.39
N ALA A 174 -50.07 28.32 -17.71
CA ALA A 174 -50.28 28.45 -16.27
C ALA A 174 -49.03 28.04 -15.48
N TYR A 175 -48.32 27.00 -15.93
CA TYR A 175 -47.04 26.57 -15.35
C TYR A 175 -45.94 27.60 -15.55
N ILE A 176 -45.82 28.17 -16.76
CA ILE A 176 -44.90 29.27 -17.02
C ILE A 176 -45.21 30.44 -16.08
N ASP A 177 -46.48 30.83 -15.92
CA ASP A 177 -46.87 31.91 -15.02
C ASP A 177 -46.51 31.61 -13.54
N ALA A 178 -46.62 30.36 -13.11
CA ALA A 178 -46.31 29.96 -11.75
C ALA A 178 -44.80 29.94 -11.46
N CYS A 179 -43.97 29.58 -12.44
CA CYS A 179 -42.55 29.35 -12.22
C CYS A 179 -41.65 30.51 -12.71
N LEU A 180 -42.10 31.34 -13.65
CA LEU A 180 -41.27 32.37 -14.31
C LEU A 180 -40.55 33.31 -13.33
N GLN A 181 -41.20 33.71 -12.23
CA GLN A 181 -40.64 34.64 -11.25
C GLN A 181 -39.43 34.07 -10.48
N GLY A 182 -39.24 32.75 -10.47
CA GLY A 182 -38.17 32.10 -9.71
C GLY A 182 -38.25 32.47 -8.22
N ASP A 183 -37.12 32.95 -7.67
CA ASP A 183 -37.01 33.40 -6.27
C ASP A 183 -37.36 34.89 -6.09
N ASN A 184 -37.86 35.58 -7.12
CA ASN A 184 -38.28 36.97 -7.02
C ASN A 184 -39.70 37.09 -6.46
N SER A 185 -39.98 38.18 -5.74
CA SER A 185 -41.29 38.43 -5.12
C SER A 185 -42.40 38.67 -6.15
N ASP A 186 -42.06 39.33 -7.25
CA ASP A 186 -42.95 39.59 -8.39
C ASP A 186 -42.11 39.90 -9.65
N LEU A 187 -42.77 39.98 -10.82
CA LEU A 187 -42.12 40.37 -12.08
C LEU A 187 -41.85 41.88 -12.20
N GLN A 188 -42.25 42.68 -11.21
CA GLN A 188 -42.03 44.13 -11.17
C GLN A 188 -40.77 44.52 -10.38
N HIS A 189 -40.22 43.60 -9.58
CA HIS A 189 -39.04 43.77 -8.72
C HIS A 189 -38.06 42.60 -8.92
N VAL A 190 -37.57 42.43 -10.14
CA VAL A 190 -36.67 41.32 -10.47
C VAL A 190 -35.22 41.73 -10.24
N ASN A 191 -34.58 41.11 -9.25
CA ASN A 191 -33.17 41.33 -8.92
C ASN A 191 -32.36 40.02 -8.79
N ARG A 192 -33.03 38.86 -8.89
CA ARG A 192 -32.45 37.51 -8.95
C ARG A 192 -32.76 36.86 -10.31
N PRO A 193 -32.01 35.83 -10.75
CA PRO A 193 -32.29 35.09 -11.98
C PRO A 193 -33.76 34.64 -12.08
N LEU A 194 -34.34 34.76 -13.27
CA LEU A 194 -35.66 34.22 -13.58
C LEU A 194 -35.54 32.72 -13.88
N PHE A 195 -36.59 31.96 -13.59
CA PHE A 195 -36.61 30.55 -13.94
C PHE A 195 -37.26 30.36 -15.31
N PHE A 196 -36.44 29.99 -16.28
CA PHE A 196 -36.86 29.68 -17.65
C PHE A 196 -36.97 28.16 -17.82
N PRO A 197 -38.16 27.56 -17.63
CA PRO A 197 -38.34 26.13 -17.88
C PRO A 197 -38.05 25.82 -19.35
N SER A 198 -37.25 24.79 -19.61
CA SER A 198 -37.00 24.25 -20.95
C SER A 198 -38.00 23.19 -21.38
N ASP A 199 -38.76 22.65 -20.42
CA ASP A 199 -39.73 21.58 -20.61
C ASP A 199 -40.92 21.74 -19.65
N PHE A 200 -42.02 21.06 -19.96
CA PHE A 200 -43.18 20.95 -19.08
C PHE A 200 -43.14 19.59 -18.36
N PRO A 201 -43.05 19.55 -17.01
CA PRO A 201 -42.84 18.30 -16.27
C PRO A 201 -43.89 17.24 -16.58
N GLY A 202 -43.43 16.06 -17.00
CA GLY A 202 -44.29 14.90 -17.30
C GLY A 202 -44.81 14.85 -18.74
N GLU A 203 -44.47 15.83 -19.58
CA GLU A 203 -45.02 16.01 -20.92
C GLU A 203 -43.93 16.29 -21.96
N ASN A 204 -44.13 15.87 -23.21
CA ASN A 204 -43.16 16.09 -24.29
C ASN A 204 -43.34 17.47 -24.97
N VAL A 205 -43.29 18.53 -24.16
CA VAL A 205 -43.37 19.93 -24.61
C VAL A 205 -42.02 20.58 -24.37
N THR A 206 -41.43 21.19 -25.41
CA THR A 206 -40.20 21.96 -25.31
C THR A 206 -40.53 23.44 -25.26
N ILE A 207 -39.88 24.19 -24.36
CA ILE A 207 -40.08 25.63 -24.21
C ILE A 207 -38.75 26.33 -24.49
N GLU A 208 -38.71 27.13 -25.55
CA GLU A 208 -37.54 27.95 -25.92
C GLU A 208 -37.78 29.41 -25.53
N TRP A 209 -36.77 30.11 -25.01
CA TRP A 209 -36.92 31.50 -24.53
C TRP A 209 -36.27 32.52 -25.46
N GLN A 210 -37.01 33.61 -25.71
CA GLN A 210 -36.59 34.76 -26.51
C GLN A 210 -36.77 36.05 -25.68
N PRO A 211 -35.73 36.47 -24.94
CA PRO A 211 -35.65 37.80 -24.34
C PRO A 211 -35.66 38.91 -25.39
N GLU A 212 -36.25 40.06 -25.05
CA GLU A 212 -36.21 41.27 -25.88
C GLU A 212 -34.79 41.88 -25.93
N ASP A 213 -34.08 41.84 -24.81
CA ASP A 213 -32.66 42.25 -24.72
C ASP A 213 -31.84 41.18 -24.01
N TYR A 214 -31.00 40.49 -24.78
CA TYR A 214 -30.10 39.43 -24.33
C TYR A 214 -28.97 39.92 -23.40
N ASN A 215 -28.69 41.22 -23.36
CA ASN A 215 -27.73 41.80 -22.43
C ASN A 215 -28.32 42.00 -21.03
N LEU A 216 -29.64 42.19 -20.94
CA LEU A 216 -30.35 42.37 -19.67
C LEU A 216 -30.75 41.01 -19.07
N ILE A 217 -31.32 40.12 -19.90
CA ILE A 217 -31.75 38.78 -19.50
C ILE A 217 -31.23 37.78 -20.53
N ARG A 218 -30.40 36.84 -20.07
CA ARG A 218 -29.81 35.82 -20.94
C ARG A 218 -30.81 34.71 -21.25
N GLN A 219 -30.46 33.87 -22.23
CA GLN A 219 -31.32 32.77 -22.70
C GLN A 219 -31.61 31.71 -21.62
N ASP A 220 -30.81 31.63 -20.56
CA ASP A 220 -30.97 30.72 -19.41
C ASP A 220 -31.73 31.35 -18.23
N GLY A 221 -32.24 32.58 -18.38
CA GLY A 221 -32.96 33.31 -17.33
C GLY A 221 -32.04 34.08 -16.36
N SER A 222 -30.72 33.97 -16.51
CA SER A 222 -29.77 34.74 -15.70
C SER A 222 -29.76 36.23 -16.09
N LEU A 223 -29.59 37.09 -15.08
CA LEU A 223 -29.48 38.53 -15.28
C LEU A 223 -28.07 38.89 -15.78
N GLY A 224 -27.99 39.81 -16.73
CA GLY A 224 -26.72 40.36 -17.20
C GLY A 224 -26.05 41.31 -16.20
N GLU A 225 -25.00 41.99 -16.63
CA GLU A 225 -24.31 42.97 -15.77
C GLU A 225 -25.14 44.26 -15.70
N LEU A 226 -25.90 44.43 -14.61
CA LEU A 226 -26.82 45.55 -14.41
C LEU A 226 -26.14 46.82 -13.86
N SER A 227 -24.85 46.77 -13.49
CA SER A 227 -24.08 47.88 -12.91
C SER A 227 -23.92 49.07 -13.87
N ALA A 228 -23.93 48.81 -15.17
CA ALA A 228 -23.79 49.82 -16.22
C ALA A 228 -25.09 50.55 -16.56
N TYR A 229 -26.23 50.15 -15.99
CA TYR A 229 -27.54 50.67 -16.32
C TYR A 229 -28.20 51.41 -15.15
N GLN A 230 -29.06 52.38 -15.46
CA GLN A 230 -29.85 53.09 -14.46
C GLN A 230 -31.16 52.32 -14.19
N LEU A 231 -31.24 51.67 -13.04
CA LEU A 231 -32.40 50.88 -12.61
C LEU A 231 -33.49 51.80 -12.00
N PRO A 232 -34.79 51.48 -12.14
CA PRO A 232 -35.34 50.24 -12.74
C PRO A 232 -35.51 50.27 -14.26
N ILE A 233 -35.36 49.11 -14.92
CA ILE A 233 -35.51 48.94 -16.38
C ILE A 233 -36.64 47.97 -16.68
N LYS A 234 -37.55 48.33 -17.60
CA LYS A 234 -38.60 47.45 -18.10
C LYS A 234 -38.15 46.75 -19.38
N THR A 235 -38.37 45.44 -19.46
CA THR A 235 -38.03 44.57 -20.60
C THR A 235 -39.09 43.48 -20.75
N LYS A 236 -39.06 42.72 -21.85
CA LYS A 236 -40.01 41.65 -22.13
C LYS A 236 -39.30 40.33 -22.43
N VAL A 237 -39.91 39.21 -22.05
CA VAL A 237 -39.46 37.86 -22.41
C VAL A 237 -40.59 37.10 -23.10
N THR A 238 -40.25 36.28 -24.09
CA THR A 238 -41.22 35.47 -24.84
C THR A 238 -40.83 34.00 -24.78
N ALA A 239 -41.73 33.16 -24.26
CA ALA A 239 -41.63 31.71 -24.33
C ALA A 239 -42.21 31.20 -25.67
N VAL A 240 -41.48 30.35 -26.35
CA VAL A 240 -41.87 29.64 -27.57
C VAL A 240 -42.13 28.19 -27.18
N ILE A 241 -43.42 27.84 -27.06
CA ILE A 241 -43.87 26.52 -26.64
C ILE A 241 -43.99 25.64 -27.89
N ILE A 242 -43.25 24.54 -27.93
CA ILE A 242 -43.13 23.63 -29.07
C ILE A 242 -43.69 22.27 -28.67
N TYR A 243 -44.69 21.80 -29.41
CA TYR A 243 -45.23 20.45 -29.31
C TYR A 243 -45.39 19.86 -30.71
N ASP A 244 -44.69 18.75 -30.97
CA ASP A 244 -44.59 18.11 -32.29
C ASP A 244 -44.03 19.06 -33.38
N GLN A 245 -44.90 19.62 -34.23
CA GLN A 245 -44.52 20.56 -35.30
C GLN A 245 -45.13 21.97 -35.13
N GLU A 246 -45.91 22.20 -34.06
CA GLU A 246 -46.60 23.47 -33.82
C GLU A 246 -45.85 24.30 -32.76
N LYS A 247 -45.78 25.63 -32.98
CA LYS A 247 -45.15 26.58 -32.06
C LYS A 247 -46.17 27.63 -31.62
N GLU A 248 -46.20 27.95 -30.33
CA GLU A 248 -46.98 29.05 -29.78
C GLU A 248 -46.11 30.02 -28.99
N PHE A 249 -46.38 31.32 -29.10
CA PHE A 249 -45.60 32.39 -28.47
C PHE A 249 -46.37 33.00 -27.31
N TYR A 250 -45.73 33.09 -26.15
CA TYR A 250 -46.32 33.62 -24.93
C TYR A 250 -45.36 34.60 -24.25
N SER A 251 -45.75 35.87 -24.13
CA SER A 251 -44.85 36.92 -23.63
C SER A 251 -45.27 37.55 -22.31
N LYS A 252 -44.27 37.96 -21.51
CA LYS A 252 -44.44 38.66 -20.22
C LYS A 252 -43.51 39.86 -20.10
N GLU A 253 -43.98 40.91 -19.43
CA GLU A 253 -43.20 42.10 -19.08
C GLU A 253 -42.51 41.90 -17.73
N ILE A 254 -41.26 42.37 -17.62
CA ILE A 254 -40.37 42.25 -16.46
C ILE A 254 -39.75 43.61 -16.14
N CYS A 255 -39.61 43.95 -14.86
CA CYS A 255 -38.92 45.14 -14.41
C CYS A 255 -37.75 44.78 -13.51
N LEU A 256 -36.53 45.13 -13.92
CA LEU A 256 -35.27 44.83 -13.24
C LEU A 256 -34.95 45.90 -12.19
N THR A 257 -34.59 45.49 -10.98
CA THR A 257 -34.26 46.36 -9.84
C THR A 257 -32.86 46.05 -9.28
N ALA A 258 -32.34 46.91 -8.37
CA ALA A 258 -30.99 46.78 -7.85
C ALA A 258 -30.79 45.47 -7.05
N PRO A 259 -29.64 44.77 -7.22
CA PRO A 259 -29.38 43.51 -6.52
C PRO A 259 -29.26 43.71 -5.01
N GLU A 260 -30.10 43.00 -4.25
CA GLU A 260 -29.89 42.79 -2.81
C GLU A 260 -28.91 41.62 -2.59
N LYS A 261 -28.09 41.70 -1.54
CA LYS A 261 -27.08 40.67 -1.20
C LYS A 261 -27.77 39.30 -1.01
N SER A 262 -27.12 38.22 -1.45
CA SER A 262 -27.68 36.86 -1.43
C SER A 262 -27.98 36.38 0.00
N ASP A 263 -29.12 35.69 0.18
CA ASP A 263 -29.52 35.08 1.47
C ASP A 263 -28.48 34.07 1.97
N GLU A 264 -27.74 33.45 1.06
CA GLU A 264 -26.67 32.49 1.35
C GLU A 264 -25.42 33.20 1.89
N GLU A 265 -25.05 34.36 1.33
CA GLU A 265 -23.93 35.18 1.82
C GLU A 265 -24.23 35.80 3.19
N VAL A 266 -25.49 36.20 3.43
CA VAL A 266 -25.93 36.68 4.74
C VAL A 266 -25.92 35.57 5.79
N LEU A 267 -26.34 34.36 5.42
CA LEU A 267 -26.32 33.21 6.32
C LEU A 267 -24.90 32.77 6.67
N ASP A 268 -23.98 32.75 5.69
CA ASP A 268 -22.58 32.37 5.92
C ASP A 268 -21.87 33.35 6.87
N GLU A 269 -22.14 34.65 6.71
CA GLU A 269 -21.61 35.68 7.60
C GLU A 269 -22.22 35.55 9.02
N GLN A 270 -23.53 35.29 9.13
CA GLN A 270 -24.18 35.04 10.42
C GLN A 270 -23.63 33.80 11.13
N ILE A 271 -23.31 32.72 10.40
CA ILE A 271 -22.67 31.53 10.96
C ILE A 271 -21.28 31.88 11.49
N ARG A 272 -20.49 32.62 10.71
CA ARG A 272 -19.13 33.03 11.10
C ARG A 272 -19.14 33.94 12.33
N GLU A 273 -20.00 34.95 12.33
CA GLU A 273 -20.15 35.87 13.46
C GLU A 273 -20.63 35.14 14.73
N ALA A 274 -21.60 34.24 14.62
CA ALA A 274 -22.10 33.47 15.76
C ALA A 274 -21.05 32.52 16.35
N VAL A 275 -20.23 31.88 15.49
CA VAL A 275 -19.12 31.02 15.93
C VAL A 275 -18.00 31.85 16.56
N GLN A 276 -17.67 33.02 16.01
CA GLN A 276 -16.68 33.93 16.60
C GLN A 276 -17.13 34.51 17.94
N ALA A 277 -18.41 34.87 18.09
CA ALA A 277 -18.96 35.33 19.36
C ALA A 277 -18.90 34.23 20.44
N ALA A 278 -19.21 32.98 20.06
CA ALA A 278 -19.08 31.82 20.93
C ALA A 278 -17.61 31.54 21.35
N ASP A 279 -16.66 31.75 20.44
CA ASP A 279 -15.23 31.61 20.69
C ASP A 279 -14.69 32.71 21.63
N GLN A 280 -15.02 33.96 21.37
CA GLN A 280 -14.62 35.09 22.23
C GLN A 280 -15.17 34.96 23.65
N GLY A 281 -16.44 34.54 23.80
CA GLY A 281 -17.09 34.35 25.11
C GLY A 281 -16.60 33.13 25.90
N SER A 282 -15.85 32.23 25.28
CA SER A 282 -15.28 31.03 25.90
C SER A 282 -13.75 30.95 25.81
N SER A 283 -13.09 32.03 25.42
CA SER A 283 -11.64 32.10 25.18
C SER A 283 -10.74 31.71 26.37
N GLU A 284 -11.23 31.86 27.60
CA GLU A 284 -10.53 31.42 28.83
C GLU A 284 -10.87 29.98 29.27
N LYS A 285 -11.80 29.30 28.59
CA LYS A 285 -12.28 27.95 28.92
C LYS A 285 -11.69 26.91 27.95
N LEU A 286 -11.48 25.69 28.44
CA LEU A 286 -11.00 24.55 27.64
C LEU A 286 -12.05 23.98 26.67
N THR A 287 -13.27 24.51 26.67
CA THR A 287 -14.40 23.98 25.90
C THR A 287 -15.15 25.10 25.18
N LEU A 288 -15.16 25.03 23.85
CA LEU A 288 -15.96 25.90 22.97
C LEU A 288 -17.36 25.31 22.80
N HIS A 289 -18.38 26.07 23.23
CA HIS A 289 -19.78 25.71 22.99
C HIS A 289 -20.25 26.40 21.71
N LEU A 290 -20.48 25.62 20.65
CA LEU A 290 -21.02 26.12 19.40
C LEU A 290 -22.49 26.58 19.57
N PRO A 291 -22.96 27.56 18.77
CA PRO A 291 -24.31 28.10 18.93
C PRO A 291 -25.38 27.06 18.55
N ASP A 292 -26.42 26.96 19.38
CA ASP A 292 -27.58 26.08 19.16
C ASP A 292 -28.51 26.60 18.05
N SER A 293 -28.40 27.89 17.70
CA SER A 293 -29.16 28.52 16.62
C SER A 293 -28.38 29.62 15.92
N VAL A 294 -28.57 29.74 14.60
CA VAL A 294 -28.01 30.82 13.76
C VAL A 294 -29.14 31.40 12.91
N GLY A 295 -29.31 32.72 12.91
CA GLY A 295 -30.36 33.40 12.12
C GLY A 295 -31.79 32.94 12.43
N GLY A 296 -32.07 32.50 13.67
CA GLY A 296 -33.37 31.96 14.09
C GLY A 296 -33.64 30.49 13.72
N ARG A 297 -32.66 29.79 13.11
CA ARG A 297 -32.74 28.37 12.75
C ARG A 297 -31.90 27.52 13.72
N ALA A 298 -32.42 26.37 14.15
CA ALA A 298 -31.68 25.42 14.98
C ALA A 298 -30.57 24.73 14.16
N VAL A 299 -29.37 24.58 14.73
CA VAL A 299 -28.19 24.01 14.05
C VAL A 299 -27.72 22.74 14.75
N GLU A 300 -27.56 21.65 13.98
CA GLU A 300 -26.97 20.39 14.46
C GLU A 300 -25.54 20.23 13.93
N TRP A 301 -24.55 20.32 14.82
CA TRP A 301 -23.13 20.24 14.44
C TRP A 301 -22.66 18.78 14.30
N LYS A 302 -22.06 18.43 13.16
CA LYS A 302 -21.50 17.10 12.89
C LYS A 302 -20.03 17.20 12.51
N TYR A 303 -19.21 16.31 13.06
CA TYR A 303 -17.80 16.18 12.66
C TYR A 303 -17.69 15.63 11.25
N GLN A 304 -17.01 16.35 10.36
CA GLN A 304 -16.68 15.84 9.04
C GLN A 304 -15.45 14.94 9.12
N LYS A 305 -15.65 13.61 9.05
CA LYS A 305 -14.54 12.66 8.98
C LYS A 305 -14.10 12.46 7.53
N GLN A 306 -12.92 12.95 7.19
CA GLN A 306 -12.26 12.57 5.94
C GLN A 306 -11.83 11.09 6.03
N SER A 307 -12.19 10.27 5.03
CA SER A 307 -11.85 8.85 5.03
C SER A 307 -10.34 8.65 4.90
N GLN A 308 -9.66 8.36 6.03
CA GLN A 308 -8.23 8.07 6.07
C GLN A 308 -7.89 6.62 5.67
N ALA A 309 -8.89 5.85 5.21
CA ALA A 309 -8.73 4.43 4.93
C ALA A 309 -7.69 4.12 3.85
N GLY A 310 -7.63 4.96 2.79
CA GLY A 310 -6.62 4.82 1.74
C GLY A 310 -5.19 5.04 2.26
N THR A 311 -5.01 6.06 3.10
CA THR A 311 -3.72 6.38 3.72
C THR A 311 -3.25 5.25 4.66
N ILE A 312 -4.15 4.70 5.45
CA ILE A 312 -3.84 3.57 6.36
C ILE A 312 -3.43 2.33 5.56
N LEU A 313 -4.17 1.98 4.51
CA LEU A 313 -3.84 0.83 3.65
C LEU A 313 -2.47 0.98 2.98
N PHE A 314 -2.14 2.19 2.53
CA PHE A 314 -0.83 2.47 1.93
C PHE A 314 0.32 2.32 2.94
N ILE A 315 0.15 2.83 4.17
CA ILE A 315 1.15 2.69 5.25
C ILE A 315 1.36 1.21 5.61
N VAL A 316 0.29 0.43 5.73
CA VAL A 316 0.37 -1.02 6.03
C VAL A 316 1.09 -1.78 4.91
N PHE A 317 0.83 -1.44 3.65
CA PHE A 317 1.53 -2.03 2.50
C PHE A 317 3.04 -1.74 2.53
N LEU A 318 3.43 -0.47 2.76
CA LEU A 318 4.84 -0.08 2.88
C LEU A 318 5.53 -0.78 4.05
N PHE A 319 4.85 -0.93 5.19
CA PHE A 319 5.38 -1.64 6.35
C PHE A 319 5.66 -3.11 6.05
N LEU A 320 4.72 -3.82 5.40
CA LEU A 320 4.88 -5.22 5.02
C LEU A 320 6.04 -5.40 4.02
N ALA A 321 6.14 -4.53 3.01
CA ALA A 321 7.24 -4.53 2.05
C ALA A 321 8.59 -4.30 2.76
N GLY A 322 8.65 -3.35 3.69
CA GLY A 322 9.84 -3.06 4.52
C GLY A 322 10.27 -4.25 5.38
N CYS A 323 9.32 -4.97 6.01
CA CYS A 323 9.64 -6.17 6.80
C CYS A 323 10.26 -7.30 5.96
N ILE A 324 9.76 -7.52 4.75
CA ILE A 324 10.31 -8.53 3.84
C ILE A 324 11.72 -8.12 3.39
N TRP A 325 11.88 -6.86 2.97
CA TRP A 325 13.18 -6.33 2.55
C TRP A 325 14.23 -6.37 3.66
N TYR A 326 13.84 -6.03 4.90
CA TYR A 326 14.73 -6.09 6.06
C TYR A 326 15.24 -7.51 6.35
N GLN A 327 14.39 -8.54 6.19
CA GLN A 327 14.80 -9.92 6.39
C GLN A 327 15.87 -10.37 5.38
N ASP A 328 15.74 -9.98 4.12
CA ASP A 328 16.72 -10.31 3.08
C ASP A 328 18.02 -9.54 3.28
N ASN A 329 17.94 -8.25 3.61
CA ASN A 329 19.12 -7.42 3.83
C ASN A 329 19.91 -7.85 5.07
N ASN A 330 19.22 -8.24 6.15
CA ASN A 330 19.85 -8.76 7.36
C ASN A 330 20.61 -10.08 7.10
N LEU A 331 20.11 -10.94 6.21
CA LEU A 331 20.81 -12.17 5.84
C LEU A 331 22.08 -11.88 5.05
N LYS A 332 22.04 -10.93 4.11
CA LYS A 332 23.22 -10.46 3.37
C LYS A 332 24.27 -9.85 4.30
N LYS A 333 23.82 -8.98 5.21
CA LYS A 333 24.69 -8.34 6.20
C LYS A 333 25.42 -9.37 7.06
N ARG A 334 24.72 -10.40 7.55
CA ARG A 334 25.34 -11.49 8.32
C ARG A 334 26.38 -12.29 7.52
N LEU A 335 26.15 -12.47 6.22
CA LEU A 335 27.13 -13.14 5.36
C LEU A 335 28.39 -12.29 5.19
N GLU A 336 28.21 -10.99 5.03
CA GLU A 336 29.30 -10.03 4.91
C GLU A 336 30.13 -9.99 6.19
N GLU A 337 29.48 -9.83 7.35
CA GLU A 337 30.11 -9.93 8.68
C GLU A 337 30.90 -11.24 8.85
N ARG A 338 30.33 -12.37 8.42
CA ARG A 338 30.99 -13.68 8.43
C ARG A 338 32.24 -13.71 7.55
N ASN A 339 32.16 -13.18 6.33
CA ASN A 339 33.28 -13.17 5.41
C ASN A 339 34.41 -12.25 5.90
N GLU A 340 34.08 -11.08 6.44
CA GLU A 340 35.06 -10.17 7.05
C GLU A 340 35.78 -10.82 8.22
N GLN A 341 35.04 -11.46 9.14
CA GLN A 341 35.61 -12.16 10.29
C GLN A 341 36.57 -13.29 9.86
N LEU A 342 36.19 -14.08 8.85
CA LEU A 342 37.04 -15.13 8.30
C LEU A 342 38.31 -14.58 7.64
N LEU A 343 38.20 -13.53 6.82
CA LEU A 343 39.36 -12.89 6.20
C LEU A 343 40.32 -12.33 7.25
N TYR A 344 39.79 -11.75 8.33
CA TYR A 344 40.59 -11.27 9.45
C TYR A 344 41.30 -12.40 10.20
N ALA A 345 40.63 -13.53 10.43
CA ALA A 345 41.17 -14.68 11.13
C ALA A 345 42.19 -15.50 10.32
N TYR A 346 42.10 -15.46 8.97
CA TYR A 346 42.88 -16.30 8.06
C TYR A 346 44.41 -16.26 8.28
N PRO A 347 45.08 -15.09 8.36
CA PRO A 347 46.54 -15.05 8.49
C PRO A 347 47.03 -15.70 9.79
N GLY A 348 46.34 -15.43 10.91
CA GLY A 348 46.69 -16.02 12.21
C GLY A 348 46.43 -17.53 12.26
N PHE A 349 45.36 -17.98 11.62
CA PHE A 349 45.05 -19.40 11.45
C PHE A 349 46.15 -20.14 10.67
N VAL A 350 46.48 -19.65 9.47
CA VAL A 350 47.47 -20.27 8.58
C VAL A 350 48.85 -20.30 9.23
N HIS A 351 49.26 -19.20 9.86
CA HIS A 351 50.54 -19.12 10.56
C HIS A 351 50.68 -20.19 11.65
N ARG A 352 49.66 -20.34 12.51
CA ARG A 352 49.67 -21.37 13.57
C ARG A 352 49.70 -22.78 13.02
N MET A 353 48.94 -23.06 11.97
CA MET A 353 48.96 -24.37 11.31
C MET A 353 50.36 -24.70 10.79
N ILE A 354 51.01 -23.75 10.10
CA ILE A 354 52.34 -23.97 9.53
C ILE A 354 53.41 -24.14 10.59
N LEU A 355 53.34 -23.38 11.69
CA LEU A 355 54.25 -23.56 12.82
C LEU A 355 54.17 -24.98 13.38
N MET A 356 52.95 -25.49 13.60
CA MET A 356 52.75 -26.85 14.10
C MET A 356 53.22 -27.92 13.12
N LEU A 357 52.93 -27.75 11.82
CA LEU A 357 53.41 -28.66 10.78
C LEU A 357 54.95 -28.63 10.67
N GLY A 358 55.55 -27.44 10.77
CA GLY A 358 57.01 -27.25 10.78
C GLY A 358 57.70 -27.88 11.99
N ALA A 359 57.00 -27.97 13.13
CA ALA A 359 57.44 -28.71 14.31
C ALA A 359 57.31 -30.24 14.16
N GLY A 360 56.90 -30.74 12.99
CA GLY A 360 56.77 -32.17 12.69
C GLY A 360 55.44 -32.78 13.13
N MET A 361 54.45 -31.97 13.53
CA MET A 361 53.12 -32.49 13.83
C MET A 361 52.39 -32.91 12.54
N THR A 362 51.51 -33.90 12.66
CA THR A 362 50.60 -34.27 11.56
C THR A 362 49.48 -33.25 11.43
N VAL A 363 48.92 -33.11 10.22
CA VAL A 363 47.83 -32.17 9.94
C VAL A 363 46.65 -32.35 10.89
N ARG A 364 46.16 -33.58 11.05
CA ARG A 364 45.11 -33.91 12.01
C ARG A 364 45.41 -33.48 13.43
N ARG A 365 46.65 -33.70 13.90
CA ARG A 365 47.05 -33.34 15.26
C ARG A 365 47.15 -31.83 15.42
N SER A 366 47.69 -31.12 14.44
CA SER A 366 47.75 -29.65 14.41
C SER A 366 46.35 -29.03 14.40
N TRP A 367 45.44 -29.57 13.60
CA TRP A 367 44.05 -29.12 13.52
C TRP A 367 43.31 -29.27 14.86
N ASN A 368 43.39 -30.45 15.47
CA ASN A 368 42.76 -30.72 16.75
C ASN A 368 43.41 -29.90 17.87
N ARG A 369 44.75 -29.77 17.89
CA ARG A 369 45.45 -28.94 18.87
C ARG A 369 44.99 -27.49 18.82
N LEU A 370 44.79 -26.93 17.62
CA LEU A 370 44.32 -25.56 17.45
C LEU A 370 42.88 -25.36 17.97
N LEU A 371 42.00 -26.34 17.73
CA LEU A 371 40.65 -26.35 18.28
C LEU A 371 40.68 -26.41 19.81
N ASP A 372 41.45 -27.34 20.37
CA ASP A 372 41.52 -27.55 21.82
C ASP A 372 42.13 -26.34 22.54
N ASP A 373 43.15 -25.71 21.95
CA ASP A 373 43.76 -24.50 22.51
C ASP A 373 42.79 -23.31 22.49
N ASN A 374 41.92 -23.21 21.48
CA ASN A 374 40.86 -22.20 21.44
C ASN A 374 39.73 -22.51 22.44
N GLU A 375 39.31 -23.77 22.56
CA GLU A 375 38.30 -24.23 23.53
C GLU A 375 38.74 -24.01 24.99
N ARG A 376 40.05 -24.00 25.27
CA ARG A 376 40.60 -23.70 26.61
C ARG A 376 40.68 -22.21 26.92
N LEU A 377 40.85 -21.36 25.91
CA LEU A 377 40.97 -19.91 26.06
C LEU A 377 39.59 -19.23 26.14
N ASP A 378 38.58 -19.81 25.49
CA ASP A 378 37.22 -19.27 25.46
C ASP A 378 36.23 -20.15 26.23
N SER A 379 36.00 -19.81 27.50
CA SER A 379 34.93 -20.41 28.32
C SER A 379 33.54 -19.80 28.00
N GLY A 380 33.16 -19.73 26.72
CA GLY A 380 31.80 -19.33 26.32
C GLY A 380 31.60 -18.74 24.92
N HIS A 381 32.63 -18.16 24.28
CA HIS A 381 32.47 -17.42 23.00
C HIS A 381 32.74 -18.22 21.72
N LEU A 382 33.00 -19.53 21.80
CA LEU A 382 33.18 -20.36 20.60
C LEU A 382 31.95 -20.39 19.67
N GLU A 383 30.77 -20.01 20.16
CA GLU A 383 29.60 -19.87 19.30
C GLU A 383 29.68 -18.66 18.37
N GLU A 384 30.53 -17.66 18.62
CA GLU A 384 30.60 -16.43 17.82
C GLU A 384 31.73 -16.42 16.77
N ASP A 385 32.68 -17.37 16.81
CA ASP A 385 33.75 -17.47 15.81
C ASP A 385 33.45 -18.47 14.68
N TRP A 386 33.21 -17.94 13.49
CA TRP A 386 32.92 -18.71 12.28
C TRP A 386 34.01 -19.71 11.90
N LEU A 387 35.29 -19.36 12.11
CA LEU A 387 36.41 -20.22 11.73
C LEU A 387 36.42 -21.49 12.57
N TYR A 388 36.40 -21.34 13.90
CA TYR A 388 36.47 -22.49 14.80
C TYR A 388 35.21 -23.35 14.73
N ARG A 389 34.05 -22.74 14.43
CA ARG A 389 32.81 -23.49 14.15
C ARG A 389 32.96 -24.42 12.96
N GLU A 390 33.51 -23.96 11.83
CA GLU A 390 33.77 -24.78 10.65
C GLU A 390 34.87 -25.82 10.91
N MET A 391 35.90 -25.46 11.67
CA MET A 391 36.94 -26.40 12.07
C MET A 391 36.41 -27.54 12.94
N LYS A 392 35.54 -27.23 13.90
CA LYS A 392 34.88 -28.20 14.78
C LYS A 392 33.96 -29.11 13.99
N TYR A 393 33.21 -28.57 13.03
CA TYR A 393 32.41 -29.36 12.11
C TYR A 393 33.28 -30.34 11.30
N THR A 394 34.44 -29.88 10.82
CA THR A 394 35.40 -30.73 10.09
C THR A 394 35.97 -31.83 10.98
N ARG A 395 36.27 -31.55 12.26
CA ARG A 395 36.68 -32.55 13.25
C ARG A 395 35.59 -33.63 13.40
N ILE A 396 34.34 -33.22 13.58
CA ILE A 396 33.18 -34.13 13.69
C ILE A 396 33.00 -34.98 12.43
N GLN A 397 33.15 -34.41 11.23
CA GLN A 397 33.10 -35.18 9.97
C GLN A 397 34.15 -36.29 9.95
N MET A 398 35.40 -35.95 10.32
CA MET A 398 36.50 -36.92 10.37
C MET A 398 36.29 -38.00 11.43
N GLU A 399 35.70 -37.65 12.58
CA GLU A 399 35.33 -38.61 13.64
C GLU A 399 34.17 -39.52 13.22
N SER A 400 33.28 -39.02 12.36
CA SER A 400 32.14 -39.76 11.80
C SER A 400 32.54 -40.70 10.65
N GLY A 401 33.84 -40.85 10.35
CA GLY A 401 34.36 -41.77 9.33
C GLY A 401 34.65 -41.16 7.96
N VAL A 402 34.51 -39.83 7.78
CA VAL A 402 34.92 -39.17 6.52
C VAL A 402 36.46 -39.15 6.43
N PRO A 403 37.07 -39.56 5.29
CA PRO A 403 38.51 -39.51 5.11
C PRO A 403 39.07 -38.09 5.28
N GLU A 404 40.24 -37.97 5.91
CA GLU A 404 40.87 -36.68 6.25
C GLU A 404 41.02 -35.74 5.03
N ILE A 405 41.50 -36.27 3.90
CA ILE A 405 41.65 -35.51 2.64
C ILE A 405 40.29 -34.96 2.16
N GLN A 406 39.23 -35.76 2.26
CA GLN A 406 37.88 -35.36 1.83
C GLN A 406 37.32 -34.29 2.76
N ALA A 407 37.48 -34.46 4.08
CA ALA A 407 37.00 -33.49 5.07
C ALA A 407 37.63 -32.11 4.87
N TYR A 408 38.93 -32.02 4.59
CA TYR A 408 39.59 -30.75 4.32
C TYR A 408 39.17 -30.12 2.98
N LEU A 409 38.91 -30.94 1.95
CA LEU A 409 38.41 -30.44 0.66
C LEU A 409 37.03 -29.80 0.84
N GLU A 410 36.13 -30.49 1.54
CA GLU A 410 34.80 -29.98 1.86
C GLU A 410 34.86 -28.74 2.76
N PHE A 411 35.80 -28.68 3.71
CA PHE A 411 36.06 -27.46 4.48
C PHE A 411 36.39 -26.27 3.57
N GLY A 412 37.34 -26.42 2.65
CA GLY A 412 37.69 -25.35 1.70
C GLY A 412 36.49 -24.92 0.83
N GLN A 413 35.66 -25.89 0.40
CA GLN A 413 34.44 -25.61 -0.34
C GLN A 413 33.41 -24.83 0.47
N ARG A 414 33.13 -25.22 1.73
CA ARG A 414 32.16 -24.54 2.61
C ARG A 414 32.60 -23.13 3.04
N MET A 415 33.91 -22.92 3.21
CA MET A 415 34.43 -21.58 3.53
C MET A 415 34.15 -20.58 2.41
N GLU A 416 34.11 -21.05 1.15
CA GLU A 416 33.83 -20.28 -0.07
C GLU A 416 34.73 -19.07 -0.38
N LEU A 417 35.70 -18.77 0.49
CA LEU A 417 36.74 -17.78 0.30
C LEU A 417 37.94 -18.39 -0.43
N GLN A 418 38.51 -17.65 -1.40
CA GLN A 418 39.61 -18.14 -2.24
C GLN A 418 40.84 -18.53 -1.41
N GLN A 419 41.14 -17.76 -0.37
CA GLN A 419 42.21 -17.99 0.59
C GLN A 419 42.09 -19.38 1.24
N TYR A 420 40.93 -19.68 1.81
CA TYR A 420 40.68 -20.97 2.47
C TYR A 420 40.64 -22.15 1.50
N LYS A 421 40.15 -21.95 0.27
CA LYS A 421 40.21 -22.97 -0.79
C LYS A 421 41.65 -23.32 -1.16
N LYS A 422 42.50 -22.31 -1.37
CA LYS A 422 43.92 -22.47 -1.67
C LYS A 422 44.65 -23.18 -0.52
N PHE A 423 44.43 -22.74 0.73
CA PHE A 423 45.01 -23.38 1.91
C PHE A 423 44.59 -24.85 2.07
N SER A 424 43.30 -25.17 1.91
CA SER A 424 42.80 -26.54 1.95
C SER A 424 43.50 -27.43 0.91
N GLN A 425 43.67 -26.93 -0.32
CA GLN A 425 44.38 -27.67 -1.37
C GLN A 425 45.86 -27.88 -1.04
N LEU A 426 46.55 -26.87 -0.49
CA LEU A 426 47.94 -27.00 -0.02
C LEU A 426 48.06 -28.06 1.07
N LEU A 427 47.11 -28.07 2.01
CA LEU A 427 47.06 -28.99 3.12
C LEU A 427 46.79 -30.44 2.66
N ILE A 428 45.91 -30.63 1.67
CA ILE A 428 45.73 -31.93 1.00
C ILE A 428 47.01 -32.39 0.29
N GLN A 429 47.70 -31.47 -0.40
CA GLN A 429 48.96 -31.81 -1.05
C GLN A 429 50.06 -32.17 -0.05
N TYR A 430 50.11 -31.48 1.10
CA TYR A 430 51.00 -31.81 2.21
C TYR A 430 50.77 -33.23 2.72
N ILE A 431 49.52 -33.65 2.88
CA ILE A 431 49.19 -35.01 3.31
C ILE A 431 49.63 -36.05 2.27
N LYS A 432 49.41 -35.77 0.97
CA LYS A 432 49.73 -36.71 -0.11
C LYS A 432 51.23 -36.83 -0.42
N ARG A 433 51.98 -35.73 -0.35
CA ARG A 433 53.37 -35.64 -0.81
C ARG A 433 54.40 -35.52 0.33
N GLY A 434 53.95 -35.30 1.56
CA GLY A 434 54.82 -35.09 2.72
C GLY A 434 55.43 -33.69 2.79
N SER A 435 56.35 -33.48 3.74
CA SER A 435 56.90 -32.16 4.07
C SER A 435 57.91 -31.61 3.07
N LYS A 436 58.56 -32.46 2.26
CA LYS A 436 59.63 -32.05 1.32
C LYS A 436 59.07 -31.10 0.26
N GLY A 437 59.54 -29.85 0.27
CA GLY A 437 59.14 -28.79 -0.67
C GLY A 437 57.78 -28.12 -0.37
N MET A 438 56.87 -28.79 0.34
CA MET A 438 55.56 -28.23 0.68
C MET A 438 55.63 -27.20 1.82
N GLN A 439 56.59 -27.34 2.73
CA GLN A 439 56.80 -26.37 3.81
C GLN A 439 57.13 -24.97 3.27
N ALA A 440 57.90 -24.87 2.18
CA ALA A 440 58.23 -23.60 1.52
C ALA A 440 56.99 -22.96 0.88
N LEU A 441 56.16 -23.75 0.18
CA LEU A 441 54.90 -23.27 -0.41
C LEU A 441 53.90 -22.78 0.65
N MET A 442 53.83 -23.48 1.78
CA MET A 442 52.99 -23.06 2.89
C MET A 442 53.53 -21.78 3.56
N GLN A 443 54.83 -21.67 3.79
CA GLN A 443 55.45 -20.43 4.31
C GLN A 443 55.22 -19.24 3.38
N GLN A 444 55.28 -19.46 2.06
CA GLN A 444 54.92 -18.44 1.07
C GLN A 444 53.45 -18.03 1.21
N GLU A 445 52.52 -18.97 1.36
CA GLU A 445 51.10 -18.67 1.57
C GLU A 445 50.88 -17.86 2.86
N ALA A 446 51.59 -18.16 3.95
CA ALA A 446 51.52 -17.37 5.18
C ALA A 446 52.00 -15.93 4.96
N ALA A 447 53.12 -15.75 4.26
CA ALA A 447 53.66 -14.43 3.95
C ALA A 447 52.72 -13.64 3.02
N GLU A 448 52.10 -14.30 2.05
CA GLU A 448 51.06 -13.71 1.19
C GLU A 448 49.82 -13.30 1.99
N ALA A 449 49.34 -14.15 2.89
CA ALA A 449 48.21 -13.85 3.78
C ALA A 449 48.50 -12.65 4.69
N GLU A 450 49.72 -12.56 5.22
CA GLU A 450 50.13 -11.44 6.08
C GLU A 450 50.27 -10.14 5.29
N LYS A 451 50.79 -10.20 4.06
CA LYS A 451 50.82 -9.06 3.14
C LYS A 451 49.40 -8.59 2.81
N GLN A 452 48.48 -9.50 2.47
CA GLN A 452 47.07 -9.17 2.23
C GLN A 452 46.42 -8.50 3.45
N ARG A 453 46.74 -8.96 4.67
CA ARG A 453 46.26 -8.30 5.90
C ARG A 453 46.75 -6.86 6.03
N ARG A 454 48.02 -6.60 5.71
CA ARG A 454 48.61 -5.25 5.74
C ARG A 454 47.97 -4.36 4.68
N ASP A 455 47.70 -4.89 3.50
CA ASP A 455 47.06 -4.14 2.41
C ASP A 455 45.58 -3.85 2.72
N LEU A 456 44.84 -4.82 3.29
CA LEU A 456 43.47 -4.59 3.78
C LEU A 456 43.42 -3.55 4.91
N ALA A 457 44.38 -3.57 5.84
CA ALA A 457 44.47 -2.55 6.88
C ALA A 457 44.69 -1.13 6.31
N LYS A 458 45.50 -1.01 5.25
CA LYS A 458 45.68 0.26 4.52
C LYS A 458 44.38 0.70 3.83
N GLN A 459 43.71 -0.20 3.11
CA GLN A 459 42.42 0.09 2.45
C GLN A 459 41.33 0.46 3.46
N LEU A 460 41.27 -0.19 4.61
CA LEU A 460 40.36 0.18 5.70
C LEU A 460 40.71 1.55 6.28
N GLY A 461 42.00 1.91 6.36
CA GLY A 461 42.44 3.27 6.71
C GLY A 461 42.02 4.32 5.67
N GLU A 462 42.15 4.01 4.38
CA GLU A 462 41.74 4.89 3.27
C GLU A 462 40.21 5.06 3.22
N THR A 463 39.46 3.98 3.43
CA THR A 463 37.99 4.02 3.47
C THR A 463 37.45 4.67 4.75
N ALA A 464 38.16 4.58 5.88
CA ALA A 464 37.85 5.36 7.08
C ALA A 464 38.01 6.87 6.82
N GLY A 465 39.07 7.26 6.09
CA GLY A 465 39.26 8.65 5.66
C GLY A 465 38.12 9.19 4.79
N THR A 466 37.61 8.39 3.85
CA THR A 466 36.47 8.79 3.00
C THR A 466 35.13 8.76 3.74
N LYS A 467 34.92 7.85 4.70
CA LYS A 467 33.75 7.89 5.58
C LYS A 467 33.71 9.16 6.46
N LEU A 468 34.87 9.71 6.83
CA LEU A 468 34.97 10.99 7.55
C LEU A 468 34.73 12.22 6.64
N LEU A 469 34.93 12.09 5.32
CA LEU A 469 34.67 13.18 4.36
C LEU A 469 33.16 13.44 4.15
N MET A 470 32.30 12.42 4.26
CA MET A 470 30.86 12.59 4.04
C MET A 470 30.21 13.56 5.04
N PRO A 471 30.45 13.45 6.37
CA PRO A 471 30.01 14.46 7.35
C PRO A 471 30.48 15.89 7.04
N MET A 472 31.71 16.05 6.54
CA MET A 472 32.24 17.37 6.18
C MET A 472 31.51 17.97 4.97
N MET A 473 31.21 17.17 3.94
CA MET A 473 30.40 17.61 2.79
C MET A 473 28.99 18.02 3.21
N LEU A 474 28.38 17.29 4.14
CA LEU A 474 27.03 17.60 4.62
C LEU A 474 27.02 18.90 5.46
N LEU A 475 28.03 19.10 6.31
CA LEU A 475 28.24 20.37 7.01
C LEU A 475 28.41 21.54 6.04
N LEU A 476 29.16 21.38 4.95
CA LEU A 476 29.31 22.38 3.91
C LEU A 476 27.97 22.77 3.28
N ILE A 477 27.12 21.78 2.94
CA ILE A 477 25.80 22.02 2.35
C ILE A 477 24.88 22.78 3.32
N ILE A 478 24.89 22.41 4.61
CA ILE A 478 24.10 23.10 5.63
C ILE A 478 24.53 24.57 5.76
N VAL A 479 25.84 24.83 5.81
CA VAL A 479 26.38 26.20 5.88
C VAL A 479 25.99 26.99 4.64
N LEU A 480 26.05 26.39 3.45
CA LEU A 480 25.62 27.02 2.20
C LEU A 480 24.13 27.40 2.25
N LEU A 481 23.25 26.50 2.73
CA LEU A 481 21.82 26.79 2.88
C LEU A 481 21.54 27.94 3.85
N ILE A 482 22.25 27.98 4.99
CA ILE A 482 22.11 29.06 5.98
C ILE A 482 22.47 30.42 5.38
N VAL A 483 23.44 30.48 4.47
CA VAL A 483 23.84 31.74 3.80
C VAL A 483 22.90 32.07 2.64
N MET A 484 22.50 31.07 1.85
CA MET A 484 21.71 31.26 0.64
C MET A 484 20.25 31.62 0.94
N VAL A 485 19.61 30.97 1.91
CA VAL A 485 18.17 31.18 2.20
C VAL A 485 17.86 32.64 2.60
N PRO A 486 18.60 33.30 3.50
CA PRO A 486 18.39 34.72 3.80
C PRO A 486 18.67 35.61 2.60
N ALA A 487 19.64 35.27 1.73
CA ALA A 487 19.96 36.06 0.54
C ALA A 487 18.82 36.03 -0.50
N PHE A 488 18.15 34.87 -0.66
CA PHE A 488 16.98 34.74 -1.53
C PHE A 488 15.68 35.27 -0.91
N LEU A 489 15.60 35.40 0.41
CA LEU A 489 14.45 36.03 1.10
C LEU A 489 14.62 37.55 1.25
N SER A 490 15.82 38.09 1.01
CA SER A 490 16.13 39.53 1.09
C SER A 490 16.28 40.21 -0.28
N MET A 491 16.23 39.43 -1.36
CA MET A 491 15.80 39.89 -2.69
C MET A 491 14.33 39.58 -2.88
#